data_AF-A0A2D4GYD4-F1
#
_entry.id   AF-A0A2D4GYD4-F1
#
_cell.length_a   1.000
_cell.length_b   1.000
_cell.length_c   1.000
_cell.angle_alpha   90.00
_cell.angle_beta   90.00
_cell.angle_gamma   90.00
#
_symmetry.space_group_name_H-M   'P 1'
#
loop_
_entity.id
_entity.type
_entity.pdbx_description
1 polymer ?
#
loop_
_entity_poly.entity_id
_entity_poly.type
_entity_poly.pdbx_seq_one_letter_code
_entity_poly.pdbx_strand_id
1 'polypeptide(L)'
;CFDELIRQVTINCAERGLLLLRVRDEIRMTIAAYQTLYESSVAFGMRKALQAEQGKSDMEKKIAELEDEKRDLERQVNEQKAKCEAIEKRELERRQVEEKKHTEEVQF
;
A
#
# COMPACT_ATOMS: atom_id res chain seq x y z
N CYS A 1 16.97 44.12 -21.02
CA CYS A 1 15.99 45.12 -21.54
C CYS A 1 15.45 46.01 -20.41
N PHE A 2 14.82 45.46 -19.36
CA PHE A 2 14.28 46.27 -18.26
C PHE A 2 15.35 47.06 -17.46
N ASP A 3 16.54 46.49 -17.31
CA ASP A 3 17.66 47.16 -16.62
C ASP A 3 18.16 48.41 -17.36
N GLU A 4 18.12 48.41 -18.70
CA GLU A 4 18.46 49.58 -19.51
C GLU A 4 17.38 50.66 -19.43
N LEU A 5 16.11 50.26 -19.33
CA LEU A 5 14.98 51.16 -19.03
C LEU A 5 15.16 51.84 -17.67
N ILE A 6 15.52 51.08 -16.63
CA ILE A 6 15.80 51.63 -15.30
C ILE A 6 16.96 52.63 -15.38
N ARG A 7 18.03 52.30 -16.10
CA ARG A 7 19.18 53.20 -16.30
C ARG A 7 18.76 54.53 -16.93
N GLN A 8 18.01 54.49 -18.03
CA GLN A 8 17.53 55.70 -18.72
C GLN A 8 16.59 56.53 -17.83
N VAL A 9 15.67 55.90 -17.11
CA VAL A 9 14.76 56.59 -16.18
C VAL A 9 15.51 57.22 -15.03
N THR A 10 16.55 56.55 -14.51
CA THR A 10 17.40 57.09 -13.43
C THR A 10 18.14 58.35 -13.87
N ILE A 11 18.63 58.40 -15.12
CA ILE A 11 19.26 59.61 -15.68
C ILE A 11 18.27 60.79 -15.70
N ASN A 12 17.00 60.52 -16.05
CA ASN A 12 15.97 61.55 -16.11
C ASN A 12 15.47 61.98 -14.71
N CYS A 13 15.36 61.03 -13.77
CA CYS A 13 14.87 61.24 -12.40
C CYS A 13 15.29 60.05 -11.52
N ALA A 14 16.21 60.28 -10.59
CA ALA A 14 16.82 59.23 -9.78
C ALA A 14 15.80 58.49 -8.91
N GLU A 15 14.81 59.20 -8.37
CA GLU A 15 13.77 58.65 -7.49
C GLU A 15 12.88 57.64 -8.24
N ARG A 16 12.54 57.94 -9.50
CA ARG A 16 11.77 57.03 -10.36
C ARG A 16 12.59 55.80 -10.72
N GLY A 17 13.89 55.98 -11.00
CA GLY A 17 14.82 54.88 -11.22
C GLY A 17 14.90 53.93 -10.03
N LEU A 18 15.04 54.49 -8.82
CA LEU A 18 15.08 53.72 -7.57
C LEU A 18 13.77 52.96 -7.31
N LEU A 19 12.62 53.57 -7.62
CA LEU A 19 11.32 52.91 -7.47
C LEU A 19 11.19 51.70 -8.41
N LEU A 20 11.56 51.86 -9.69
CA LEU A 20 11.53 50.76 -10.66
C LEU A 20 12.50 49.63 -10.29
N LEU A 21 13.68 49.97 -9.74
CA LEU A 21 14.64 49.01 -9.23
C LEU A 21 14.02 48.14 -8.13
N ARG A 22 13.36 48.77 -7.14
CA ARG A 22 12.70 48.06 -6.03
C ARG A 22 11.57 47.15 -6.53
N VAL A 23 10.71 47.65 -7.42
CA VAL A 23 9.62 46.85 -8.01
C VAL A 23 10.17 45.64 -8.76
N ARG A 24 11.25 45.82 -9.54
CA ARG A 24 11.91 44.70 -10.24
C ARG A 24 12.37 43.63 -9.25
N ASP A 25 13.04 44.04 -8.18
CA ASP A 25 13.63 43.13 -7.22
C ASP A 25 12.56 42.40 -6.41
N GLU A 26 11.47 43.08 -6.04
CA GLU A 26 10.30 42.48 -5.40
C GLU A 26 9.61 41.43 -6.30
N ILE A 27 9.42 41.73 -7.59
CA ILE A 27 8.87 40.76 -8.56
C ILE A 27 9.80 39.55 -8.71
N ARG A 28 11.11 39.76 -8.80
CA ARG A 28 12.10 38.66 -8.88
C ARG A 28 12.04 37.77 -7.64
N MET A 29 11.99 38.37 -6.45
CA MET A 29 11.82 37.61 -5.19
C MET A 29 10.52 36.83 -5.16
N THR A 30 9.42 37.43 -5.63
CA THR A 30 8.10 36.78 -5.68
C THR A 30 8.08 35.59 -6.63
N ILE A 31 8.68 35.72 -7.82
CA ILE A 31 8.81 34.64 -8.79
C ILE A 31 9.65 33.49 -8.20
N ALA A 32 10.78 33.79 -7.55
CA ALA A 32 11.62 32.78 -6.92
C ALA A 32 10.88 32.02 -5.81
N ALA A 33 10.08 32.73 -5.00
CA ALA A 33 9.23 32.10 -3.98
C ALA A 33 8.19 31.16 -4.61
N TYR A 34 7.51 31.59 -5.68
CA TYR A 34 6.55 30.72 -6.39
C TYR A 34 7.22 29.51 -7.04
N GLN A 35 8.41 29.66 -7.63
CA GLN A 35 9.18 28.54 -8.19
C GLN A 35 9.51 27.51 -7.10
N THR A 36 10.01 27.97 -5.95
CA THR A 36 10.31 27.11 -4.80
C THR A 36 9.07 26.36 -4.32
N LEU A 37 7.93 27.05 -4.23
CA LEU A 37 6.66 26.45 -3.82
C LEU A 37 6.16 25.42 -4.83
N TYR A 38 6.28 25.72 -6.13
CA TYR A 38 5.88 24.81 -7.20
C TYR A 38 6.73 23.54 -7.19
N GLU A 39 8.05 23.66 -7.13
CA GLU A 39 8.98 22.53 -7.03
C GLU A 39 8.67 21.66 -5.81
N SER A 40 8.43 22.29 -4.66
CA SER A 40 8.04 21.60 -3.43
C SER A 40 6.70 20.86 -3.57
N SER A 41 5.72 21.47 -4.24
CA SER A 41 4.40 20.87 -4.46
C SER A 41 4.47 19.65 -5.38
N VAL A 42 5.26 19.76 -6.45
CA VAL A 42 5.52 18.68 -7.39
C VAL A 42 6.25 17.52 -6.71
N ALA A 43 7.30 17.82 -5.92
CA ALA A 43 8.01 16.81 -5.13
C ALA A 43 7.12 16.11 -4.10
N PHE A 44 6.23 16.85 -3.44
CA PHE A 44 5.24 16.28 -2.52
C PHE A 44 4.29 15.32 -3.24
N GLY A 45 3.74 15.73 -4.40
CA GLY A 45 2.86 14.89 -5.21
C GLY A 45 3.52 13.58 -5.65
N MET A 46 4.75 13.66 -6.16
CA MET A 46 5.53 12.47 -6.53
C MET A 46 5.77 11.53 -5.35
N ARG A 47 6.16 12.07 -4.18
CA ARG A 47 6.38 11.26 -2.97
C ARG A 47 5.12 10.53 -2.54
N LYS A 48 3.96 11.19 -2.60
CA LYS A 48 2.67 10.58 -2.25
C LYS A 48 2.24 9.51 -3.24
N ALA A 49 2.44 9.73 -4.54
CA ALA A 49 2.17 8.71 -5.56
C ALA A 49 3.05 7.46 -5.33
N LEU A 50 4.36 7.65 -5.11
CA LEU A 50 5.28 6.55 -4.84
C LEU A 50 4.91 5.78 -3.55
N GLN A 51 4.55 6.50 -2.49
CA GLN A 51 4.11 5.88 -1.23
C GLN A 51 2.84 5.03 -1.43
N ALA A 52 1.89 5.49 -2.25
CA ALA A 52 0.68 4.75 -2.55
C ALA A 52 0.97 3.48 -3.37
N GLU A 53 1.83 3.55 -4.39
CA GLU A 53 2.23 2.39 -5.18
C GLU A 53 2.98 1.34 -4.34
N GLN A 54 3.89 1.79 -3.47
CA GLN A 54 4.59 0.88 -2.56
C GLN A 54 3.61 0.20 -1.59
N GLY A 55 2.72 0.98 -0.96
CA GLY A 55 1.70 0.44 -0.06
C GLY A 55 0.78 -0.57 -0.75
N LYS A 56 0.41 -0.32 -2.02
CA LYS A 56 -0.37 -1.25 -2.82
C LYS A 56 0.39 -2.56 -3.07
N SER A 57 1.65 -2.47 -3.50
CA SER A 57 2.49 -3.66 -3.76
C SER A 57 2.68 -4.51 -2.51
N ASP A 58 2.88 -3.89 -1.35
CA ASP A 58 3.02 -4.61 -0.08
C ASP A 58 1.73 -5.32 0.32
N MET A 59 0.57 -4.68 0.10
CA MET A 59 -0.74 -5.30 0.34
C MET A 59 -1.02 -6.46 -0.62
N GLU A 60 -0.69 -6.33 -1.90
CA GLU A 60 -0.84 -7.40 -2.90
C GLU A 60 0.00 -8.63 -2.53
N LYS A 61 1.24 -8.43 -2.09
CA LYS A 61 2.07 -9.53 -1.55
C LYS A 61 1.41 -10.19 -0.35
N LYS A 62 0.89 -9.38 0.59
CA LYS A 62 0.26 -9.93 1.79
C LYS A 62 -1.00 -10.72 1.47
N ILE A 63 -1.78 -10.28 0.49
CA ILE A 63 -2.95 -11.02 0.00
C ILE A 63 -2.51 -12.37 -0.55
N ALA A 64 -1.50 -12.41 -1.42
CA ALA A 64 -1.00 -13.66 -1.99
C ALA A 64 -0.52 -14.65 -0.92
N GLU A 65 0.25 -14.18 0.07
CA GLU A 65 0.69 -15.01 1.21
C GLU A 65 -0.50 -15.59 2.00
N LEU A 66 -1.51 -14.77 2.28
CA LEU A 66 -2.69 -15.19 3.04
C LEU A 66 -3.57 -16.15 2.24
N GLU A 67 -3.66 -15.97 0.93
CA GLU A 67 -4.36 -16.90 0.04
C GLU A 67 -3.68 -18.26 -0.02
N ASP A 68 -2.34 -18.28 -0.07
CA ASP A 68 -1.55 -19.51 0.02
C ASP A 68 -1.76 -20.23 1.35
N GLU A 69 -1.63 -19.50 2.47
CA GLU A 69 -1.82 -20.03 3.81
C GLU A 69 -3.24 -20.59 3.99
N LYS A 70 -4.26 -19.86 3.52
CA LYS A 70 -5.64 -20.32 3.55
C LYS A 70 -5.81 -21.64 2.79
N ARG A 71 -5.25 -21.76 1.58
CA ARG A 71 -5.34 -22.99 0.77
C ARG A 71 -4.68 -24.17 1.48
N ASP A 72 -3.51 -23.95 2.08
CA ASP A 72 -2.82 -24.99 2.83
C ASP A 72 -3.59 -25.42 4.08
N LEU A 73 -4.18 -24.48 4.81
CA LEU A 73 -5.02 -24.80 5.97
C LEU A 73 -6.29 -25.54 5.57
N GLU A 74 -6.95 -25.14 4.48
CA GLU A 74 -8.12 -25.85 3.95
C GLU A 74 -7.77 -27.30 3.54
N ARG A 75 -6.60 -27.51 2.92
CA ARG A 75 -6.10 -28.85 2.61
C ARG A 75 -5.91 -29.68 3.89
N GLN A 76 -5.24 -29.12 4.89
CA GLN A 76 -5.01 -29.79 6.17
C GLN A 76 -6.32 -30.15 6.87
N VAL A 77 -7.30 -29.25 6.88
CA VAL A 77 -8.62 -29.51 7.46
C VAL A 77 -9.30 -30.69 6.74
N ASN A 78 -9.28 -30.72 5.41
CA ASN A 78 -9.88 -31.80 4.65
C ASN A 78 -9.17 -33.15 4.87
N GLU A 79 -7.84 -33.15 4.92
CA GLU A 79 -7.06 -34.35 5.24
C GLU A 79 -7.39 -34.90 6.63
N GLN A 80 -7.50 -34.03 7.64
CA GLN A 80 -7.83 -34.46 9.00
C GLN A 80 -9.27 -34.96 9.12
N LYS A 81 -10.23 -34.29 8.45
CA LYS A 81 -11.62 -34.78 8.38
C LYS A 81 -11.70 -36.17 7.78
N ALA A 82 -11.03 -36.41 6.65
CA ALA A 82 -11.01 -37.72 6.00
C ALA A 82 -10.37 -38.80 6.90
N LYS A 83 -9.33 -38.46 7.68
CA LYS A 83 -8.74 -39.37 8.66
C LYS A 83 -9.71 -39.70 9.79
N CYS A 84 -10.40 -38.71 10.35
CA CYS A 84 -11.40 -38.92 11.40
C CYS A 84 -12.54 -39.83 10.90
N GLU A 85 -13.11 -39.54 9.73
CA GLU A 85 -14.18 -40.36 9.12
C GLU A 85 -13.74 -41.81 8.90
N ALA A 86 -12.50 -42.03 8.42
CA ALA A 86 -11.95 -43.36 8.24
C ALA A 86 -11.78 -44.13 9.55
N ILE A 87 -11.37 -43.44 10.63
CA ILE A 87 -11.22 -44.03 11.97
C ILE A 87 -12.61 -44.37 12.54
N GLU A 88 -13.56 -43.45 12.48
CA GLU A 88 -14.93 -43.67 12.97
C GLU A 88 -15.58 -44.88 12.29
N LYS A 89 -15.43 -44.99 10.97
CA LYS A 89 -15.97 -46.14 10.22
C LYS A 89 -15.32 -47.46 10.65
N ARG A 90 -13.99 -47.50 10.80
CA ARG A 90 -13.26 -48.70 11.26
C ARG A 90 -13.68 -49.13 12.66
N GLU A 91 -13.80 -48.18 13.58
CA GLU A 91 -14.22 -48.47 14.96
C GLU A 91 -15.68 -48.92 15.03
N LEU A 92 -16.56 -48.35 14.20
CA LEU A 92 -17.95 -48.81 14.09
C LEU A 92 -18.04 -50.25 13.56
N GLU A 93 -17.33 -50.56 12.48
CA GLU A 93 -17.27 -51.91 11.91
C GLU A 93 -16.71 -52.91 12.94
N ARG A 94 -15.65 -52.54 13.66
CA ARG A 94 -15.07 -53.37 14.72
C ARG A 94 -16.05 -53.65 15.84
N ARG A 95 -16.75 -52.63 16.35
CA ARG A 95 -17.79 -52.79 17.38
C ARG A 95 -18.91 -53.71 16.92
N GLN A 96 -19.41 -53.53 15.69
CA GLN A 96 -20.45 -54.41 15.14
C GLN A 96 -20.00 -55.87 15.05
N VAL A 97 -18.74 -56.13 14.71
CA VAL A 97 -18.19 -57.50 14.67
C VAL A 97 -18.07 -58.08 16.08
N GLU A 98 -17.57 -57.29 17.05
CA GLU A 98 -17.46 -57.71 18.45
C GLU A 98 -18.84 -57.98 19.07
N GLU A 99 -19.84 -57.13 18.82
CA GLU A 99 -21.22 -57.32 19.28
C GLU A 99 -21.84 -58.60 18.71
N LYS A 100 -21.69 -58.86 17.39
CA LYS A 100 -22.20 -60.09 16.76
C LYS A 100 -21.60 -61.34 17.38
N LYS A 101 -20.28 -61.38 17.54
CA LYS A 101 -19.59 -62.50 18.20
C LYS A 101 -20.10 -62.73 19.61
N HIS A 102 -20.26 -61.65 20.39
CA HIS A 102 -20.75 -61.76 21.75
C HIS A 102 -22.20 -62.29 21.79
N THR A 103 -23.09 -61.82 20.91
CA THR A 103 -24.45 -62.36 20.82
C THR A 103 -24.49 -63.83 20.41
N GLU A 104 -23.59 -64.28 19.54
CA GLU A 104 -23.47 -65.69 19.16
C GLU A 104 -22.99 -66.55 20.34
N GLU A 105 -22.02 -66.06 21.14
CA GLU A 105 -21.54 -66.74 22.35
C GLU A 105 -22.60 -66.85 23.45
N VAL A 106 -23.46 -65.84 23.61
CA VAL A 106 -24.53 -65.84 24.63
C VAL A 106 -25.73 -66.73 24.25
N GLN A 107 -25.95 -66.95 22.95
CA GLN A 107 -27.02 -67.82 22.45
C GLN A 107 -26.68 -69.31 22.47
N PHE A 108 -25.42 -69.66 22.75
CA PHE A 108 -24.92 -71.03 22.85
C PHE A 108 -24.87 -71.50 24.31
#